data_AF-A0A5V9P539-F1
#
_entry.id   AF-A0A5V9P539-F1
#
_cell.length_a   1.000
_cell.length_b   1.000
_cell.length_c   1.000
_cell.angle_alpha   90.00
_cell.angle_beta   90.00
_cell.angle_gamma   90.00
#
_symmetry.space_group_name_H-M   'P 1'
#
loop_
_entity.id
_entity.type
_entity.pdbx_description
1 polymer ?
#
loop_
_entity_poly.entity_id
_entity_poly.type
_entity_poly.pdbx_seq_one_letter_code
_entity_poly.pdbx_strand_id
1 'polypeptide(L)' 'MDCRSGCGACCIAPSISSPIPGMPNGKPMNTRCVQLSEDNLCLIFGSPLRPKVCSGLQPAGDMC' A
#
# COMPACT_ATOMS: atom_id res chain seq x y z
N MET A 1 6.19 14.54 6.93
CA MET A 1 4.84 14.12 7.34
C MET A 1 4.98 12.74 7.92
N ASP A 2 4.40 12.48 9.09
CA ASP A 2 4.54 11.18 9.75
C ASP A 2 3.56 10.14 9.22
N CYS A 3 3.96 8.86 9.25
CA CYS A 3 3.09 7.75 8.87
C CYS A 3 1.96 7.63 9.90
N ARG A 4 0.72 7.73 9.45
CA ARG A 4 -0.48 7.57 10.29
C ARG A 4 -1.00 6.14 10.18
N SER A 5 -0.87 5.36 11.24
CA SER A 5 -1.48 4.03 11.32
C SER A 5 -2.99 4.11 11.07
N GLY A 6 -3.53 3.21 10.25
CA GLY A 6 -4.96 3.18 9.91
C GLY A 6 -5.40 4.20 8.85
N CYS A 7 -4.50 4.97 8.22
CA CYS A 7 -4.90 5.88 7.13
C CYS A 7 -5.15 5.17 5.79
N GLY A 8 -4.51 4.02 5.53
CA GLY A 8 -4.63 3.29 4.26
C GLY A 8 -4.06 3.98 3.01
N ALA A 9 -3.57 5.22 3.12
CA ALA A 9 -3.09 6.05 2.01
C ALA A 9 -2.08 5.34 1.11
N CYS A 10 -1.06 4.71 1.71
CA CYS A 10 -0.03 3.96 0.98
C CYS A 10 -0.58 2.75 0.20
N CYS A 11 -1.75 2.25 0.57
CA CYS A 11 -2.42 1.13 -0.08
C CYS A 11 -3.48 1.57 -1.10
N ILE A 12 -3.85 2.86 -1.15
CA ILE A 12 -4.90 3.38 -2.06
C ILE A 12 -4.31 4.34 -3.08
N ALA A 13 -3.57 5.36 -2.63
CA ALA A 13 -3.11 6.46 -3.47
C ALA A 13 -2.09 6.06 -4.55
N PRO A 14 -0.97 5.36 -4.28
CA PRO A 14 0.09 5.21 -5.27
C PRO A 14 -0.29 4.25 -6.40
N SER A 15 0.21 4.51 -7.60
CA SER A 15 0.29 3.51 -8.65
C SER A 15 1.51 2.62 -8.41
N ILE A 16 1.32 1.31 -8.44
CA ILE A 16 2.33 0.30 -8.19
C ILE A 16 2.34 -0.63 -9.40
N SER A 17 3.42 -0.63 -10.17
CA SER A 17 3.57 -1.53 -11.32
C SER A 17 4.11 -2.92 -10.93
N SER A 18 4.66 -3.06 -9.72
CA SER A 18 5.17 -4.36 -9.24
C SER A 18 4.02 -5.26 -8.77
N PRO A 19 4.13 -6.59 -8.93
CA PRO A 19 3.12 -7.52 -8.45
C PRO A 19 2.90 -7.40 -6.95
N ILE A 20 1.64 -7.52 -6.53
CA ILE A 20 1.23 -7.68 -5.13
C ILE A 20 0.51 -9.04 -5.04
N PRO A 21 0.61 -9.80 -3.94
CA PRO A 21 -0.20 -11.01 -3.77
C PRO A 21 -1.70 -10.71 -3.95
N GLY A 22 -2.34 -11.35 -4.95
CA GLY A 22 -3.72 -11.08 -5.36
C GLY A 22 -3.90 -9.95 -6.38
N MET A 23 -2.84 -9.24 -6.77
CA MET A 23 -2.82 -8.26 -7.86
C MET A 23 -1.54 -8.43 -8.72
N PRO A 24 -1.51 -9.40 -9.66
CA PRO A 24 -0.31 -9.75 -10.41
C PRO A 24 0.20 -8.63 -11.33
N ASN A 25 -0.71 -7.78 -11.83
CA ASN A 25 -0.39 -6.62 -12.68
C ASN A 25 -0.08 -5.35 -11.86
N GLY A 26 0.09 -5.50 -10.55
CA GLY A 26 0.23 -4.38 -9.62
C GLY A 26 -1.10 -3.70 -9.30
N LYS A 27 -1.04 -2.44 -8.85
CA LYS A 27 -2.17 -1.68 -8.34
C LYS A 27 -2.22 -0.30 -9.00
N PRO A 28 -3.29 0.06 -9.71
CA PRO A 28 -3.46 1.41 -10.21
C PRO A 28 -3.56 2.45 -9.06
N MET A 29 -3.32 3.71 -9.41
CA MET A 29 -3.57 4.85 -8.50
C MET A 29 -5.06 4.89 -8.12
N ASN A 30 -5.35 5.35 -6.91
CA ASN A 30 -6.70 5.43 -6.33
C ASN A 30 -7.47 4.09 -6.27
N THR A 31 -6.78 2.96 -6.40
CA THR A 31 -7.36 1.63 -6.26
C THR A 31 -7.01 1.04 -4.90
N ARG A 32 -8.02 0.52 -4.20
CA ARG A 32 -7.84 -0.18 -2.91
C ARG A 32 -7.04 -1.46 -3.12
N CYS A 33 -5.90 -1.58 -2.43
CA CYS A 33 -5.11 -2.80 -2.46
C CYS A 33 -5.88 -3.98 -1.83
N VAL A 34 -5.80 -5.17 -2.43
CA VAL A 34 -6.40 -6.41 -1.87
C VAL A 34 -5.85 -6.78 -0.49
N GLN A 35 -4.66 -6.29 -0.15
CA GLN A 35 -4.01 -6.52 1.14
C GLN A 35 -4.36 -5.46 2.19
N LEU A 36 -5.31 -4.55 1.92
CA LEU A 36 -5.75 -3.54 2.89
C LEU A 36 -6.97 -4.05 3.67
N SER A 37 -6.81 -4.27 4.97
CA SER A 37 -7.89 -4.69 5.87
C SER A 37 -8.99 -3.64 6.00
N GLU A 38 -10.10 -4.00 6.64
CA GLU A 38 -11.19 -3.06 6.94
C GLU A 38 -10.73 -1.91 7.86
N ASP A 39 -9.81 -2.21 8.80
CA ASP A 39 -9.16 -1.21 9.67
C ASP A 39 -8.08 -0.36 8.97
N ASN A 40 -7.97 -0.45 7.64
CA ASN A 40 -6.95 0.22 6.84
C ASN A 40 -5.50 -0.10 7.27
N LEU A 41 -5.27 -1.35 7.68
CA LEU A 41 -3.94 -1.89 7.96
C LEU A 41 -3.53 -2.87 6.85
N CYS A 42 -2.25 -2.89 6.49
CA CYS A 42 -1.76 -3.81 5.48
C CYS A 42 -1.62 -5.23 6.08
N LEU A 43 -2.35 -6.20 5.54
CA LEU A 43 -2.38 -7.60 6.00
C LEU A 43 -1.03 -8.31 5.90
N ILE A 44 -0.15 -7.82 5.03
CA ILE A 44 1.21 -8.35 4.84
C ILE A 44 2.29 -7.36 5.32
N PHE A 45 1.97 -6.44 6.23
CA PHE A 45 2.95 -5.52 6.79
C PHE A 45 4.10 -6.29 7.47
N GLY A 46 5.34 -6.08 7.03
CA GLY A 46 6.52 -6.79 7.55
C GLY A 46 6.75 -8.19 6.98
N SER A 47 5.82 -8.71 6.17
CA SER A 47 5.97 -10.01 5.51
C SER A 47 6.93 -9.92 4.32
N PRO A 48 7.71 -10.99 4.02
CA PRO A 48 8.51 -11.08 2.79
C PRO A 48 7.66 -11.04 1.51
N LEU A 49 6.35 -11.30 1.61
CA LEU A 49 5.41 -11.18 0.49
C LEU A 49 5.05 -9.73 0.16
N ARG A 50 5.38 -8.77 1.03
CA ARG A 50 5.15 -7.35 0.78
C ARG A 50 6.16 -6.84 -0.26
N PRO A 51 5.70 -6.25 -1.37
CA PRO A 51 6.61 -5.73 -2.39
C PRO A 51 7.55 -4.68 -1.82
N LYS A 52 8.81 -4.66 -2.29
CA LYS A 52 9.85 -3.72 -1.85
C LYS A 52 9.45 -2.25 -2.00
N VAL A 53 8.66 -1.92 -3.03
CA VAL A 53 8.14 -0.57 -3.23
C VAL A 53 7.20 -0.14 -2.10
N CYS A 54 6.39 -1.07 -1.57
CA CYS A 54 5.47 -0.79 -0.48
C CYS A 54 6.20 -0.61 0.85
N SER A 55 7.32 -1.29 1.09
CA SER A 55 8.12 -1.17 2.31
C SER A 55 9.02 0.07 2.31
N GLY A 56 9.47 0.52 1.13
CA GLY A 56 10.25 1.76 0.98
C GLY A 56 9.39 3.04 0.90
N LEU A 57 8.07 2.92 0.74
CA LEU A 57 7.18 4.06 0.54
C LEU A 57 7.18 4.99 1.76
N GLN A 58 7.50 6.26 1.53
CA GLN A 58 7.44 7.31 2.54
C GLN A 58 6.11 8.08 2.45
N PRO A 59 5.57 8.58 3.57
CA PRO A 59 4.40 9.46 3.55
C PRO A 59 4.69 10.75 2.78
N ALA A 60 3.79 11.12 1.87
CA ALA A 60 3.84 12.37 1.11
C ALA A 60 2.51 13.11 1.25
N GLY A 61 2.55 14.46 1.24
CA GLY A 61 1.36 15.29 1.42
C GLY A 61 0.26 15.01 0.38
N ASP A 62 0.64 14.72 -0.86
CA ASP A 62 -0.32 14.42 -1.94
C ASP A 62 -1.03 13.07 -1.77
N MET A 63 -0.59 12.23 -0.82
CA MET A 63 -1.17 10.91 -0.56
C MET A 63 -2.05 10.87 0.70
N CYS A 64 -1.88 11.82 1.62
CA CYS A 64 -2.29 11.73 3.03
C CYS A 64 -3.34 12.77 3.41
#